data_AF-A0A3T1D2J9-F1
#
_entry.id   AF-A0A3T1D2J9-F1
#
_cell.length_a   1.000
_cell.length_b   1.000
_cell.length_c   1.000
_cell.angle_alpha   90.00
_cell.angle_beta   90.00
_cell.angle_gamma   90.00
#
_symmetry.space_group_name_H-M   'P 1'
#
loop_
_entity.id
_entity.type
_entity.pdbx_description
1 polymer ?
#
loop_
_entity_poly.entity_id
_entity_poly.type
_entity_poly.pdbx_seq_one_letter_code
_entity_poly.pdbx_strand_id
1 'polypeptide(L)'
;MVSRGEYLSKIIEEKGFNVMSLSKASGVAYTTIRSMIERDLANASIDNVLKICATLGITAESLNEKALSHKEERDIATDLERMIGELDSNEALAFHGEPMDDETKELMRISLENSLRLAKGMAKQKFNPNKNK
;
A
#
# COMPACT_ATOMS: atom_id res chain seq x y z
N MET A 1 -4.30 13.02 -0.19
CA MET A 1 -3.00 12.33 -0.19
C MET A 1 -2.86 11.78 1.21
N VAL A 2 -2.82 10.46 1.38
CA VAL A 2 -2.75 9.86 2.72
C VAL A 2 -1.38 10.18 3.31
N SER A 3 -1.36 10.68 4.53
CA SER A 3 -0.12 11.01 5.24
C SER A 3 0.58 9.73 5.72
N ARG A 4 1.88 9.78 5.98
CA ARG A 4 2.65 8.67 6.57
C ARG A 4 2.11 8.28 7.96
N GLY A 5 1.64 9.26 8.73
CA GLY A 5 0.99 9.04 10.03
C GLY A 5 -0.33 8.28 9.92
N GLU A 6 -1.17 8.61 8.94
CA GLU A 6 -2.40 7.87 8.64
C GLU A 6 -2.09 6.45 8.16
N TYR A 7 -1.11 6.29 7.27
CA TYR A 7 -0.66 4.98 6.79
C TYR A 7 -0.13 4.11 7.94
N LEU A 8 0.69 4.68 8.84
CA LEU A 8 1.16 4.00 10.03
C LEU A 8 -0.01 3.53 10.91
N SER A 9 -1.04 4.37 11.11
CA SER A 9 -2.23 3.99 11.88
C SER A 9 -2.96 2.80 11.25
N LYS A 10 -3.13 2.82 9.93
CA LYS A 10 -3.79 1.74 9.19
C LYS A 10 -3.05 0.41 9.33
N ILE A 11 -1.73 0.42 9.18
CA ILE A 11 -0.93 -0.81 9.32
C ILE A 11 -0.95 -1.35 10.75
N ILE A 12 -0.95 -0.46 11.76
CA ILE A 12 -1.03 -0.89 13.15
C ILE A 12 -2.30 -1.73 13.37
N GLU A 13 -3.44 -1.26 12.86
CA GLU A 13 -4.72 -1.98 12.94
C GLU A 13 -4.75 -3.26 12.09
N GLU A 14 -4.26 -3.20 10.85
CA GLU A 14 -4.18 -4.35 9.94
C GLU A 14 -3.31 -5.48 10.52
N LYS A 15 -2.28 -5.14 11.31
CA LYS A 15 -1.41 -6.09 12.00
C LYS A 15 -1.96 -6.55 13.36
N GLY A 16 -3.20 -6.15 13.72
CA GLY A 16 -3.87 -6.55 14.95
C GLY A 16 -3.36 -5.84 16.20
N PHE A 17 -2.63 -4.73 16.04
CA PHE A 17 -2.18 -3.90 17.14
C PHE A 17 -3.11 -2.69 17.33
N ASN A 18 -3.09 -2.16 18.54
CA ASN A 18 -3.37 -0.76 18.83
C ASN A 18 -2.10 -0.09 19.36
N VAL A 19 -2.09 1.25 19.44
CA VAL A 19 -0.92 2.04 19.88
C VAL A 19 -0.35 1.55 21.23
N MET A 20 -1.21 1.12 22.15
CA MET A 20 -0.77 0.61 23.46
C MET A 20 -0.09 -0.75 23.35
N SER A 21 -0.67 -1.70 22.62
CA SER A 21 -0.06 -3.01 22.38
C SER A 21 1.23 -2.91 21.58
N LEU A 22 1.30 -1.99 20.60
CA LEU A 22 2.50 -1.72 19.82
C LEU A 22 3.60 -1.11 20.69
N SER A 23 3.25 -0.20 21.60
CA SER A 23 4.20 0.36 22.56
C SER A 23 4.85 -0.74 23.41
N LYS A 24 4.03 -1.67 23.93
CA LYS A 24 4.53 -2.80 24.72
C LYS A 24 5.42 -3.73 23.89
N ALA A 25 5.03 -4.02 22.64
CA ALA A 25 5.76 -4.94 21.77
C ALA A 25 7.07 -4.35 21.21
N SER A 26 7.06 -3.07 20.81
CA SER A 26 8.21 -2.40 20.19
C SER A 26 9.21 -1.80 21.19
N GLY A 27 8.81 -1.66 22.46
CA GLY A 27 9.59 -0.94 23.47
C GLY A 27 9.64 0.58 23.26
N VAL A 28 8.89 1.11 22.30
CA VAL A 28 8.75 2.55 22.05
C VAL A 28 7.64 3.11 22.93
N ALA A 29 7.87 4.26 23.58
CA ALA A 29 6.88 4.86 24.48
C ALA A 29 5.58 5.19 23.74
N TYR A 30 4.44 4.94 24.39
CA TYR A 30 3.09 5.19 23.84
C TYR A 30 2.95 6.62 23.28
N THR A 31 3.43 7.61 24.02
CA THR A 31 3.39 9.03 23.64
C THR A 31 4.24 9.31 22.40
N THR A 32 5.37 8.62 22.24
CA THR A 32 6.22 8.71 21.05
C THR A 32 5.50 8.16 19.83
N ILE A 33 4.89 6.98 19.91
CA ILE A 33 4.12 6.41 18.79
C ILE A 33 2.97 7.33 18.40
N ARG A 34 2.24 7.87 19.38
CA ARG A 34 1.17 8.81 19.14
C ARG A 34 1.66 10.10 18.46
N SER A 35 2.78 10.67 18.93
CA SER A 35 3.40 11.82 18.27
C SER A 35 3.89 11.50 16.86
N MET A 36 4.36 10.28 16.59
CA MET A 36 4.77 9.86 15.25
C MET A 36 3.58 9.82 14.30
N ILE A 37 2.42 9.37 14.77
CA ILE A 37 1.18 9.38 13.98
C ILE A 37 0.70 10.82 13.75
N GLU A 38 0.52 11.60 14.82
CA GLU A 38 -0.08 12.94 14.76
C GLU A 38 0.77 13.95 14.00
N ARG A 39 2.11 13.78 14.03
CA ARG A 39 3.05 14.70 13.37
C ARG A 39 3.60 14.15 12.06
N ASP A 40 2.95 13.14 11.48
CA ASP A 40 3.35 12.55 10.21
C ASP A 40 4.82 12.10 10.18
N LEU A 41 5.29 11.46 11.26
CA LEU A 41 6.67 11.03 11.50
C LEU A 41 7.71 12.17 11.47
N ALA A 42 7.28 13.43 11.55
CA ALA A 42 8.19 14.57 11.62
C ALA A 42 9.05 14.49 12.89
N ASN A 43 10.38 14.56 12.70
CA ASN A 43 11.38 14.45 13.76
C ASN A 43 11.34 13.14 14.56
N ALA A 44 10.72 12.08 14.02
CA ALA A 44 10.83 10.76 14.61
C ALA A 44 12.28 10.28 14.55
N SER A 45 12.82 9.80 15.67
CA SER A 45 14.17 9.22 15.65
C SER A 45 14.18 7.95 14.81
N ILE A 46 15.26 7.76 14.06
CA ILE A 46 15.44 6.59 13.20
C ILE A 46 15.31 5.29 14.00
N ASP A 47 15.88 5.25 15.21
CA ASP A 47 15.79 4.09 16.11
C ASP A 47 14.33 3.71 16.44
N ASN A 48 13.47 4.70 16.74
CA ASN A 48 12.06 4.43 17.05
C ASN A 48 11.29 3.98 15.80
N VAL A 49 11.59 4.57 14.63
CA VAL A 49 11.00 4.13 13.35
C VAL A 49 11.34 2.67 13.09
N LEU A 50 12.63 2.29 13.21
CA LEU A 50 13.08 0.92 12.98
C LEU A 50 12.46 -0.08 13.94
N LYS A 51 12.33 0.24 15.23
CA LYS A 51 11.68 -0.62 16.23
C LYS A 51 10.21 -0.89 15.89
N ILE A 52 9.47 0.15 15.52
CA ILE A 52 8.07 0.02 15.11
C ILE A 52 7.96 -0.82 13.84
N CYS A 53 8.76 -0.50 12.82
CA CYS A 53 8.80 -1.26 11.56
C CYS A 53 9.08 -2.74 11.79
N ALA A 54 10.10 -3.07 12.59
CA ALA A 54 10.45 -4.44 12.93
C ALA A 54 9.31 -5.17 13.63
N THR A 55 8.59 -4.48 14.53
CA THR A 55 7.44 -5.05 15.26
C THR A 55 6.25 -5.31 14.34
N LEU A 56 5.99 -4.41 13.38
CA LEU A 56 4.91 -4.52 12.41
C LEU A 56 5.25 -5.46 11.23
N GLY A 57 6.51 -5.88 11.11
CA GLY A 57 7.00 -6.69 10.00
C GLY A 57 7.00 -5.95 8.67
N ILE A 58 7.31 -4.65 8.69
CA ILE A 58 7.41 -3.78 7.50
C ILE A 58 8.80 -3.14 7.42
N THR A 59 9.15 -2.56 6.28
CA THR A 59 10.38 -1.79 6.11
C THR A 59 10.13 -0.29 6.35
N ALA A 60 11.19 0.49 6.61
CA ALA A 60 11.05 1.94 6.78
C ALA A 60 10.68 2.62 5.45
N GLU A 61 11.06 2.02 4.32
CA GLU A 61 10.70 2.46 2.97
C GLU A 61 9.20 2.45 2.75
N SER A 62 8.47 1.45 3.29
CA SER A 62 7.02 1.37 3.12
C SER A 62 6.29 2.53 3.81
N LEU A 63 6.84 3.05 4.91
CA LEU A 63 6.32 4.26 5.56
C LEU A 63 6.50 5.53 4.72
N ASN A 64 7.40 5.48 3.73
CA ASN A 64 7.68 6.58 2.82
C ASN A 64 6.96 6.41 1.47
N GLU A 65 6.34 5.25 1.23
CA GLU A 65 5.45 5.08 0.09
C GLU A 65 4.21 5.95 0.29
N LYS A 66 4.03 6.92 -0.62
CA LYS A 66 2.79 7.67 -0.70
C LYS A 66 1.69 6.69 -1.06
N ALA A 67 0.94 6.22 -0.06
CA ALA A 67 -0.25 5.42 -0.26
C ALA A 67 -1.10 6.05 -1.38
N LEU A 68 -1.60 5.20 -2.26
CA LEU A 68 -2.49 5.61 -3.33
C LEU A 68 -3.69 6.32 -2.68
N SER A 69 -4.03 7.49 -3.20
CA SER A 69 -5.20 8.22 -2.73
C SER A 69 -6.47 7.43 -3.08
N HIS A 70 -7.57 7.68 -2.38
CA HIS A 70 -8.86 7.08 -2.74
C HIS A 70 -9.24 7.26 -4.21
N LYS A 71 -8.87 8.39 -4.82
CA LYS A 71 -9.08 8.59 -6.25
C LYS A 71 -8.23 7.62 -7.08
N GLU A 72 -6.97 7.44 -6.73
CA GLU A 72 -6.07 6.57 -7.47
C GLU A 72 -6.42 5.09 -7.30
N GLU A 73 -6.85 4.67 -6.10
CA GLU A 73 -7.40 3.32 -5.88
C GLU A 73 -8.67 3.10 -6.72
N ARG A 74 -9.57 4.10 -6.80
CA ARG A 74 -10.75 4.04 -7.67
C ARG A 74 -10.37 4.00 -9.15
N ASP A 75 -9.39 4.79 -9.57
CA ASP A 75 -8.91 4.80 -10.95
C ASP A 75 -8.30 3.43 -11.31
N ILE A 76 -7.53 2.81 -10.40
CA ILE A 76 -6.98 1.46 -10.58
C ILE A 76 -8.10 0.42 -10.69
N ALA A 77 -9.11 0.47 -9.82
CA ALA A 77 -10.25 -0.44 -9.89
C ALA A 77 -11.00 -0.31 -11.22
N THR A 78 -11.22 0.93 -11.68
CA THR A 78 -11.87 1.23 -12.96
C THR A 78 -11.04 0.74 -14.15
N ASP A 79 -9.72 0.99 -14.12
CA ASP A 79 -8.80 0.53 -15.16
C ASP A 79 -8.72 -1.00 -15.22
N LEU A 80 -8.71 -1.67 -14.06
CA LEU A 80 -8.71 -3.12 -13.94
C LEU A 80 -9.99 -3.73 -14.52
N GLU A 81 -11.16 -3.22 -14.14
CA GLU A 81 -12.44 -3.68 -14.68
C GLU A 81 -12.52 -3.50 -16.20
N ARG A 82 -12.06 -2.35 -16.71
CA ARG A 82 -12.00 -2.09 -18.16
C ARG A 82 -11.07 -3.09 -18.87
N MET A 83 -9.87 -3.30 -18.34
CA MET A 83 -8.89 -4.24 -18.92
C MET A 83 -9.42 -5.67 -18.94
N ILE A 84 -10.04 -6.13 -17.84
CA ILE A 84 -10.63 -7.47 -17.77
C ILE A 84 -11.80 -7.59 -18.76
N GLY A 85 -12.67 -6.57 -18.86
CA GLY A 85 -13.75 -6.56 -19.85
C GLY A 85 -13.28 -6.59 -21.30
N GLU A 86 -12.18 -5.89 -21.62
CA GLU A 86 -11.55 -5.94 -22.94
C GLU A 86 -10.93 -7.31 -23.25
N LEU A 87 -10.47 -8.04 -22.23
CA LEU A 87 -9.88 -9.37 -22.37
C LEU A 87 -10.96 -10.47 -22.49
N ASP A 88 -12.06 -10.37 -21.73
CA ASP A 88 -13.22 -11.27 -21.83
C ASP A 88 -13.92 -11.16 -23.19
N SER A 89 -14.06 -9.93 -23.71
CA SER A 89 -14.78 -9.67 -24.98
C SER A 89 -14.05 -10.12 -26.24
N ASN A 90 -12.73 -10.27 -26.20
CA ASN A 90 -11.90 -10.64 -27.35
C ASN A 90 -11.47 -12.12 -27.38
N GLU A 91 -12.09 -13.00 -26.56
CA GLU A 91 -11.69 -14.41 -26.38
C GLU A 91 -10.21 -14.59 -25.96
N ALA A 92 -9.54 -13.50 -25.54
CA ALA A 92 -8.12 -13.45 -25.23
C ALA A 92 -7.77 -14.20 -23.93
N LEU A 93 -8.79 -14.51 -23.11
CA LEU A 93 -8.66 -15.28 -21.88
C LEU A 93 -8.81 -16.79 -22.08
N ALA A 94 -8.89 -17.27 -23.33
CA ALA A 94 -8.84 -18.70 -23.61
C ALA A 94 -7.39 -19.22 -23.53
N PHE A 95 -7.09 -20.05 -22.54
CA PHE A 95 -5.79 -20.73 -22.44
C PHE A 95 -5.88 -22.06 -23.17
N HIS A 96 -5.10 -22.25 -24.24
CA HIS A 96 -5.19 -23.41 -25.14
C HIS A 96 -6.57 -23.60 -25.80
N GLY A 97 -7.36 -22.54 -25.95
CA GLY A 97 -8.70 -22.61 -26.55
C GLY A 97 -9.80 -23.04 -25.59
N GLU A 98 -9.46 -23.30 -24.32
CA GLU A 98 -10.44 -23.50 -23.25
C GLU A 98 -10.64 -22.19 -22.47
N PRO A 99 -11.88 -21.86 -22.08
CA PRO A 99 -12.12 -20.71 -21.22
C PRO A 99 -11.38 -20.93 -19.89
N MET A 100 -10.62 -19.93 -19.44
CA MET A 100 -10.00 -19.99 -18.11
C MET A 100 -11.06 -20.25 -17.03
N ASP A 101 -10.73 -21.16 -16.10
CA ASP A 101 -11.52 -21.37 -14.88
C ASP A 101 -11.49 -20.13 -13.96
N ASP A 102 -12.44 -20.09 -13.03
CA ASP A 102 -12.64 -18.93 -12.14
C ASP A 102 -11.46 -18.70 -11.20
N GLU A 103 -10.72 -19.75 -10.82
CA GLU A 103 -9.55 -19.64 -9.94
C GLU A 103 -8.39 -18.96 -10.67
N THR A 104 -8.13 -19.37 -11.92
CA THR A 104 -7.08 -18.79 -12.76
C THR A 104 -7.42 -17.34 -13.13
N LYS A 105 -8.70 -17.03 -13.37
CA LYS A 105 -9.16 -15.64 -13.59
C LYS A 105 -8.90 -14.76 -12.38
N GLU A 106 -9.14 -15.26 -11.17
CA GLU A 106 -8.89 -14.50 -9.95
C GLU A 106 -7.40 -14.28 -9.70
N LEU A 107 -6.55 -15.31 -9.90
CA LEU A 107 -5.10 -15.16 -9.84
C LEU A 107 -4.58 -14.11 -10.82
N MET A 108 -5.13 -14.08 -12.03
CA MET A 108 -4.78 -13.10 -13.05
C MET A 108 -5.25 -11.69 -12.67
N ARG A 109 -6.46 -11.55 -12.10
CA ARG A 109 -6.97 -10.29 -11.54
C ARG A 109 -6.01 -9.73 -10.48
N ILE A 110 -5.62 -10.55 -9.52
CA ILE A 110 -4.67 -10.18 -8.45
C ILE A 110 -3.33 -9.73 -9.03
N SER A 111 -2.80 -10.47 -10.00
CA SER A 111 -1.53 -10.14 -10.66
C SER A 111 -1.59 -8.79 -11.41
N LEU A 112 -2.68 -8.54 -12.14
CA LEU A 112 -2.90 -7.28 -12.86
C LEU A 112 -3.09 -6.10 -11.91
N GLU A 113 -3.87 -6.26 -10.83
CA GLU A 113 -4.05 -5.24 -9.81
C GLU A 113 -2.70 -4.83 -9.18
N ASN A 114 -1.87 -5.81 -8.81
CA ASN A 114 -0.54 -5.57 -8.27
C ASN A 114 0.34 -4.81 -9.27
N SER A 115 0.29 -5.20 -10.55
CA SER A 115 1.05 -4.52 -11.62
C SER A 115 0.62 -3.06 -11.80
N LEU A 116 -0.69 -2.77 -11.76
CA LEU A 116 -1.22 -1.41 -11.84
C LEU A 116 -0.81 -0.55 -10.65
N ARG A 117 -0.85 -1.11 -9.43
CA ARG A 117 -0.37 -0.41 -8.22
C ARG A 117 1.10 -0.03 -8.33
N LEU A 118 1.95 -0.98 -8.75
CA LEU A 118 3.38 -0.73 -8.97
C LEU A 118 3.60 0.38 -10.00
N ALA A 119 2.92 0.31 -11.15
CA ALA A 119 3.03 1.31 -12.20
C ALA A 119 2.63 2.72 -11.72
N LYS A 120 1.52 2.84 -10.97
CA LYS A 120 1.08 4.12 -10.39
C LYS A 120 2.06 4.63 -9.34
N GLY A 121 2.60 3.75 -8.50
CA GLY A 121 3.65 4.09 -7.52
C GLY A 121 4.90 4.64 -8.21
N MET A 122 5.39 3.96 -9.23
CA MET A 122 6.54 4.40 -10.03
C MET A 122 6.28 5.75 -10.73
N ALA A 123 5.08 5.94 -11.30
CA ALA A 123 4.69 7.20 -11.92
C ALA A 123 4.70 8.36 -10.92
N LYS A 124 4.16 8.16 -9.70
CA LYS A 124 4.25 9.15 -8.62
C LYS A 124 5.69 9.52 -8.31
N GLN A 125 6.60 8.55 -8.20
CA GLN A 125 8.00 8.83 -7.89
C GLN A 125 8.75 9.54 -9.03
N LYS A 126 8.40 9.22 -10.28
CA LYS A 126 9.05 9.79 -11.47
C LYS A 126 8.54 11.20 -11.79
N PHE A 127 7.25 11.45 -11.62
CA PHE A 127 6.59 12.70 -12.01
C PHE A 127 6.16 13.57 -10.82
N ASN A 128 6.70 13.34 -9.62
CA ASN A 128 6.45 14.20 -8.45
C ASN A 128 6.97 15.62 -8.70
N PRO A 129 6.11 16.65 -8.81
CA PRO A 129 6.54 18.03 -9.07
C PRO A 129 7.33 18.66 -7.92
N ASN A 130 7.34 18.03 -6.73
CA ASN A 130 8.12 18.47 -5.57
C ASN A 130 9.47 17.73 -5.44
N LYS A 131 9.93 17.01 -6.46
CA LYS A 131 11.18 16.24 -6.39
C LYS A 131 12.45 17.12 -6.40
N ASN A 132 12.34 18.37 -6.85
CA ASN A 132 13.43 19.34 -6.98
C ASN A 132 13.13 20.68 -6.26
N LYS A 133 12.24 20.70 -5.27
CA LYS A 133 11.93 21.89 -4.47
C LYS A 133 12.56 21.82 -3.10
#